data_AF-A0A0P9YVF7-F1
#
_entry.id   AF-A0A0P9YVF7-F1
#
_cell.length_a   1.000
_cell.length_b   1.000
_cell.length_c   1.000
_cell.angle_alpha   90.00
_cell.angle_beta   90.00
_cell.angle_gamma   90.00
#
_symmetry.space_group_name_H-M   'P 1'
#
loop_
_entity.id
_entity.type
_entity.pdbx_description
1 polymer ?
#
loop_
_entity_poly.entity_id
_entity_poly.type
_entity_poly.pdbx_seq_one_letter_code
_entity_poly.pdbx_strand_id
1 'polypeptide(L)'
;MSAHLHRANAVHDVIRKTEMTNKQRLIYSILIALSVLAIMLGLSHLQNSGVISEKTFQYIAIGVAVLVVVLNGIMRRKVRR
;
A
#
# COMPACT_ATOMS: atom_id res chain seq x y z
N MET A 1 5.08 40.59 -21.48
CA MET A 1 6.09 39.88 -20.67
C MET A 1 5.50 39.07 -19.50
N SER A 2 4.24 39.30 -19.10
CA SER A 2 3.55 38.65 -17.97
C SER A 2 2.86 37.31 -18.30
N ALA A 3 2.42 37.10 -19.55
CA ALA A 3 1.78 35.84 -19.97
C ALA A 3 2.74 34.63 -19.99
N HIS A 4 4.02 34.86 -20.33
CA HIS A 4 5.05 33.82 -20.33
C HIS A 4 5.42 33.35 -18.92
N LEU A 5 5.45 34.28 -17.94
CA LEU A 5 5.67 33.98 -16.52
C LEU A 5 4.52 33.18 -15.91
N HIS A 6 3.27 33.53 -16.24
CA HIS A 6 2.10 32.80 -15.76
C HIS A 6 2.05 31.35 -16.30
N ARG A 7 2.45 31.16 -17.55
CA ARG A 7 2.52 29.83 -18.18
C ARG A 7 3.65 28.98 -17.59
N ALA A 8 4.79 29.58 -17.26
CA ALA A 8 5.90 28.90 -16.59
C ALA A 8 5.55 28.44 -15.17
N ASN A 9 4.83 29.26 -14.38
CA ASN A 9 4.36 28.88 -13.04
C ASN A 9 3.31 27.77 -13.06
N ALA A 10 2.38 27.79 -14.04
CA ALA A 10 1.39 26.73 -14.19
C ALA A 10 2.04 25.37 -14.51
N VAL A 11 3.09 25.36 -15.33
CA VAL A 11 3.86 24.14 -15.62
C VAL A 11 4.62 23.66 -14.39
N HIS A 12 5.22 24.57 -13.61
CA HIS A 12 5.91 24.21 -12.37
C HIS A 12 4.96 23.60 -11.33
N ASP A 13 3.74 24.11 -11.20
CA ASP A 13 2.73 23.57 -10.27
C ASP A 13 2.19 22.23 -10.73
N VAL A 14 1.99 22.02 -12.03
CA VAL A 14 1.62 20.71 -12.58
C VAL A 14 2.73 19.68 -12.32
N ILE A 15 3.99 20.03 -12.54
CA ILE A 15 5.14 19.14 -12.27
C ILE A 15 5.26 18.83 -10.77
N ARG A 16 5.07 19.83 -9.89
CA ARG A 16 5.12 19.64 -8.43
C ARG A 16 3.96 18.77 -7.91
N LYS A 17 2.81 18.77 -8.58
CA LYS A 17 1.64 17.96 -8.24
C LYS A 17 1.81 16.48 -8.58
N THR A 18 2.70 16.14 -9.52
CA THR A 18 3.06 14.77 -9.90
C THR A 18 4.07 14.10 -8.96
N GLU A 19 4.72 14.85 -8.08
CA GLU A 19 5.67 14.32 -7.11
C GLU A 19 4.92 13.66 -5.93
N MET A 20 4.90 12.33 -5.90
CA MET A 20 4.44 11.53 -4.77
C MET A 20 5.20 11.94 -3.50
N THR A 21 4.53 12.69 -2.63
CA THR A 21 5.17 13.27 -1.45
C THR A 21 5.70 12.18 -0.52
N ASN A 22 6.77 12.47 0.23
CA ASN A 22 7.29 11.57 1.27
C ASN A 22 6.18 11.20 2.29
N LYS A 23 5.22 12.11 2.50
CA LYS A 23 4.03 11.85 3.32
C LYS A 23 3.11 10.79 2.71
N GLN A 24 2.84 10.83 1.41
CA GLN A 24 2.07 9.78 0.73
C GLN A 24 2.78 8.43 0.73
N ARG A 25 4.10 8.40 0.55
CA ARG A 25 4.89 7.16 0.69
C ARG A 25 4.77 6.57 2.10
N LEU A 26 4.83 7.42 3.11
CA LEU A 26 4.69 7.00 4.50
C LEU A 26 3.27 6.46 4.79
N ILE A 27 2.23 7.17 4.34
CA ILE A 27 0.84 6.75 4.49
C ILE A 27 0.58 5.42 3.78
N TYR A 28 1.11 5.22 2.57
CA TYR A 28 1.00 3.95 1.86
C TYR A 28 1.65 2.80 2.63
N SER A 29 2.86 3.02 3.16
CA SER A 29 3.56 2.01 3.95
C SER A 29 2.80 1.64 5.22
N ILE A 30 2.26 2.65 5.91
CA ILE A 30 1.47 2.45 7.14
C ILE A 30 0.16 1.71 6.83
N LEU A 31 -0.54 2.06 5.76
CA LEU A 31 -1.76 1.38 5.34
C LEU A 31 -1.55 -0.12 5.08
N ILE A 32 -0.44 -0.48 4.43
CA ILE A 32 -0.11 -1.89 4.16
C ILE A 32 0.26 -2.63 5.45
N ALA A 33 1.09 -2.01 6.30
CA ALA A 33 1.46 -2.60 7.59
C ALA A 33 0.23 -2.83 8.47
N LEU A 34 -0.68 -1.85 8.57
CA LEU A 34 -1.93 -1.98 9.31
C LEU A 34 -2.86 -3.04 8.72
N SER A 35 -2.93 -3.15 7.39
CA SER A 35 -3.73 -4.19 6.73
C SER A 35 -3.23 -5.59 7.09
N VAL A 36 -1.92 -5.82 7.00
CA VAL A 36 -1.30 -7.10 7.37
C VAL A 36 -1.50 -7.39 8.87
N LEU A 37 -1.33 -6.38 9.72
CA LEU A 37 -1.51 -6.50 11.17
C LEU A 37 -2.96 -6.88 11.52
N ALA A 38 -3.94 -6.21 10.94
CA ALA A 38 -5.35 -6.49 11.18
C ALA A 38 -5.73 -7.92 10.75
N ILE A 39 -5.19 -8.40 9.63
CA ILE A 39 -5.43 -9.76 9.15
C ILE A 39 -4.79 -10.80 10.08
N MET A 40 -3.55 -10.59 10.50
CA MET A 40 -2.87 -11.49 11.44
C MET A 40 -3.56 -11.53 12.81
N LEU A 41 -4.06 -10.39 13.30
CA LEU A 41 -4.84 -10.31 14.54
C LEU A 41 -6.21 -10.98 14.41
N GLY A 42 -6.94 -10.77 13.31
CA GLY A 42 -8.25 -11.38 13.09
C GLY A 42 -8.17 -12.90 12.95
N LEU A 43 -7.14 -13.39 12.24
CA LEU A 43 -6.87 -14.83 12.17
C LEU A 43 -6.46 -15.39 13.54
N SER A 44 -5.68 -14.65 14.33
CA SER A 44 -5.22 -15.09 15.66
C SER A 44 -6.39 -15.16 16.64
N HIS A 45 -7.37 -14.26 16.49
CA HIS A 45 -8.62 -14.31 17.24
C HIS A 45 -9.47 -15.52 16.87
N LEU A 46 -9.60 -15.85 15.58
CA LEU A 46 -10.30 -17.07 15.14
C LEU A 46 -9.60 -18.36 15.59
N GLN A 47 -8.27 -18.33 15.70
CA GLN A 47 -7.47 -19.41 16.25
C GLN A 47 -7.73 -19.58 17.76
N ASN A 48 -7.84 -18.48 18.51
CA ASN A 48 -8.16 -18.48 19.95
C ASN A 48 -9.62 -18.89 20.23
N SER A 49 -10.55 -18.65 19.31
CA SER A 49 -11.94 -19.12 19.38
C SER A 49 -12.11 -20.63 19.07
N GLY A 50 -11.02 -21.36 18.80
CA GLY A 50 -11.03 -22.82 18.59
C GLY A 50 -11.58 -23.26 17.22
N VAL A 51 -11.84 -22.31 16.30
CA VAL A 51 -12.36 -22.59 14.96
C VAL A 51 -11.26 -23.10 14.02
N ILE A 52 -9.99 -22.76 14.29
CA ILE A 52 -8.87 -23.01 13.39
C ILE A 52 -7.68 -23.66 14.10
N SER A 53 -7.17 -24.77 13.55
CA SER A 53 -5.91 -25.40 13.99
C SER A 53 -4.69 -24.57 13.55
N GLU A 54 -3.58 -24.64 14.31
CA GLU A 54 -2.35 -23.87 14.08
C GLU A 54 -1.76 -24.01 12.67
N LYS A 55 -1.85 -25.21 12.09
CA LYS A 55 -1.42 -25.45 10.69
C LYS A 55 -2.28 -24.70 9.69
N THR A 56 -3.59 -24.60 9.93
CA THR A 56 -4.53 -23.87 9.07
C THR A 56 -4.34 -22.36 9.23
N PHE A 57 -4.06 -21.87 10.44
CA PHE A 57 -3.70 -20.46 10.67
C PHE A 57 -2.44 -20.08 9.89
N GLN A 58 -1.36 -20.87 9.98
CA GLN A 58 -0.14 -20.61 9.23
C GLN A 58 -0.35 -20.65 7.72
N TYR A 59 -1.13 -21.61 7.22
CA TYR A 59 -1.42 -21.72 5.80
C TYR A 59 -2.16 -20.49 5.26
N ILE A 60 -3.17 -19.99 5.99
CA ILE A 60 -3.89 -18.77 5.62
C ILE A 60 -2.99 -17.54 5.76
N ALA A 61 -2.19 -17.46 6.84
CA ALA A 61 -1.26 -16.36 7.08
C ALA A 61 -0.25 -16.20 5.93
N ILE A 62 0.35 -17.31 5.48
CA ILE A 62 1.28 -17.33 4.33
C ILE A 62 0.54 -16.93 3.05
N GLY A 63 -0.65 -17.49 2.81
CA GLY A 63 -1.46 -17.19 1.62
C GLY A 63 -1.79 -15.70 1.52
N VAL A 64 -2.25 -15.09 2.61
CA VAL A 64 -2.59 -13.67 2.64
C VAL A 64 -1.33 -12.80 2.51
N ALA A 65 -0.22 -13.15 3.17
CA ALA A 65 1.04 -12.42 3.04
C ALA A 65 1.53 -12.40 1.58
N VAL A 66 1.51 -13.54 0.89
CA VAL A 66 1.88 -13.64 -0.53
C VAL A 66 0.93 -12.82 -1.40
N LEU A 67 -0.39 -12.92 -1.18
CA LEU A 67 -1.38 -12.20 -1.97
C LEU A 67 -1.20 -10.67 -1.88
N VAL A 68 -1.01 -10.15 -0.67
CA VAL A 68 -0.79 -8.71 -0.42
C VAL A 68 0.51 -8.23 -1.08
N VAL A 69 1.59 -9.01 -0.98
CA VAL A 69 2.88 -8.68 -1.61
C VAL A 69 2.79 -8.73 -3.13
N VAL A 70 2.07 -9.70 -3.70
CA VAL A 70 1.85 -9.80 -5.14
C VAL A 70 1.01 -8.63 -5.64
N LEU A 71 -0.08 -8.25 -4.97
CA LEU A 71 -0.89 -7.09 -5.34
C LEU A 71 -0.11 -5.78 -5.27
N ASN A 72 0.62 -5.55 -4.17
CA ASN A 72 1.49 -4.39 -4.03
C ASN A 72 2.62 -4.39 -5.09
N GLY A 73 3.20 -5.56 -5.36
CA GLY A 73 4.22 -5.76 -6.39
C GLY A 73 3.72 -5.53 -7.82
N ILE A 74 2.46 -5.92 -8.12
CA ILE A 74 1.81 -5.68 -9.42
C ILE A 74 1.55 -4.18 -9.62
N MET A 75 1.04 -3.48 -8.60
CA MET A 75 0.86 -2.02 -8.64
C MET A 75 2.19 -1.30 -8.88
N ARG A 76 3.27 -1.77 -8.25
CA ARG A 76 4.63 -1.25 -8.48
C ARG A 76 5.17 -1.57 -9.88
N ARG A 77 4.79 -2.70 -10.49
CA ARG A 77 5.15 -3.06 -11.88
C ARG A 77 4.37 -2.26 -12.91
N LYS A 78 3.09 -1.97 -12.67
CA LYS A 78 2.26 -1.14 -13.56
C LYS A 78 2.70 0.32 -13.64
N VAL A 79 3.48 0.81 -12.68
CA VAL A 79 4.09 2.16 -12.68
C VAL A 79 5.35 2.26 -13.56
N ARG A 80 5.88 1.14 -14.09
CA ARG A 80 7.05 1.14 -14.99
C ARG A 80 6.73 0.87 -16.47
N ARG A 81 5.47 1.02 -16.89
CA ARG A 81 5.12 1.18 -18.30
C ARG A 81 4.21 2.37 -18.48
#